data_AF-A0AA37HY85-F1
#
_entry.id   AF-A0AA37HY85-F1
#
_cell.length_a   1.000
_cell.length_b   1.000
_cell.length_c   1.000
_cell.angle_alpha   90.00
_cell.angle_beta   90.00
_cell.angle_gamma   90.00
#
_symmetry.space_group_name_H-M   'P 1'
#
loop_
_entity.id
_entity.type
_entity.pdbx_description
1 polymer ?
#
loop_
_entity_poly.entity_id
_entity_poly.type
_entity_poly.pdbx_seq_one_letter_code
_entity_poly.pdbx_strand_id
1 'polypeptide(L)'
;MYKQHKEKGIKTISVGGNIYALKDLCFDKSKDDFFSMIKSKETYSFGYNLSSILELKFNDGSSLYYELWSDYAGENENTYDYEIVQIYDTEGESLAVKGDYLKCGAGINDPDGYVNVRSKKSAKSKVVTQITKDQIFLYTPSSKSNWWKVYLKDGGKCVGYVYKDKILPYRKCSTKIKEKIEHEMNCEAY
;
A
#
# COMPACT_ATOMS: atom_id res chain seq x y z
N MET A 1 -4.63 -2.85 -18.68
CA MET A 1 -3.99 -1.89 -19.61
C MET A 1 -4.88 -0.68 -19.79
N TYR A 2 -4.94 0.14 -18.75
CA TYR A 2 -5.52 1.48 -18.78
C TYR A 2 -4.50 2.43 -19.43
N LYS A 3 -4.75 2.85 -20.67
CA LYS A 3 -4.05 4.00 -21.28
C LYS A 3 -4.75 5.27 -20.82
N GLN A 4 -4.05 6.16 -20.09
CA GLN A 4 -4.59 7.45 -19.68
C GLN A 4 -4.64 8.43 -20.87
N HIS A 5 -5.60 8.24 -21.77
CA HIS A 5 -5.96 9.33 -22.69
C HIS A 5 -6.78 10.37 -21.93
N LYS A 6 -6.43 11.65 -22.14
CA LYS A 6 -7.20 12.85 -21.74
C LYS A 6 -8.67 12.73 -22.19
N GLU A 7 -9.52 12.05 -21.41
CA GLU A 7 -10.94 11.94 -21.73
C GLU A 7 -11.84 12.39 -20.57
N LYS A 8 -12.51 13.51 -20.84
CA LYS A 8 -13.72 13.95 -20.14
C LYS A 8 -14.76 12.81 -20.24
N GLY A 9 -14.99 12.09 -19.14
CA GLY A 9 -16.10 11.14 -19.08
C GLY A 9 -15.91 9.84 -18.30
N ILE A 10 -14.74 9.55 -17.71
CA ILE A 10 -14.55 8.33 -16.89
C ILE A 10 -15.63 8.23 -15.79
N LYS A 11 -16.56 7.29 -15.96
CA LYS A 11 -17.63 6.96 -14.99
C LYS A 11 -17.30 5.73 -14.16
N THR A 12 -16.36 4.90 -14.62
CA THR A 12 -16.04 3.61 -14.04
C THR A 12 -14.53 3.35 -14.04
N ILE A 13 -14.07 2.51 -13.13
CA ILE A 13 -12.71 1.99 -13.03
C ILE A 13 -12.78 0.46 -13.12
N SER A 14 -11.93 -0.17 -13.94
CA SER A 14 -11.84 -1.62 -14.05
C SER A 14 -10.60 -2.15 -13.36
N VAL A 15 -10.75 -3.03 -12.37
CA VAL A 15 -9.66 -3.60 -11.57
C VAL A 15 -9.89 -5.10 -11.39
N GLY A 16 -8.90 -5.92 -11.79
CA GLY A 16 -8.98 -7.38 -11.68
C GLY A 16 -10.19 -8.00 -12.39
N GLY A 17 -10.64 -7.42 -13.51
CA GLY A 17 -11.84 -7.85 -14.24
C GLY A 17 -13.18 -7.36 -13.67
N ASN A 18 -13.16 -6.67 -12.52
CA ASN A 18 -14.35 -6.04 -11.92
C ASN A 18 -14.48 -4.58 -12.34
N ILE A 19 -15.70 -4.09 -12.53
CA ILE A 19 -15.99 -2.70 -12.90
C ILE A 19 -16.66 -1.98 -11.72
N TYR A 20 -16.06 -0.89 -11.27
CA TYR A 20 -16.53 -0.06 -10.17
C TYR A 20 -16.98 1.30 -10.69
N ALA A 21 -18.08 1.86 -10.19
CA ALA A 21 -18.42 3.24 -10.51
C ALA A 21 -17.50 4.20 -9.74
N LEU A 22 -17.01 5.24 -10.41
CA LEU A 22 -16.08 6.20 -9.81
C LEU A 22 -16.69 6.90 -8.58
N LYS A 23 -18.00 7.19 -8.63
CA LYS A 23 -18.74 7.76 -7.51
C LYS A 23 -18.68 6.90 -6.24
N ASP A 24 -18.60 5.58 -6.38
CA ASP A 24 -18.58 4.63 -5.26
C ASP A 24 -17.15 4.43 -4.72
N LEU A 25 -16.15 5.01 -5.37
CA LEU A 25 -14.73 4.93 -5.00
C LEU A 25 -14.18 6.27 -4.52
N CYS A 26 -14.79 7.37 -4.94
CA CYS A 26 -14.39 8.73 -4.55
C CYS A 26 -15.40 9.40 -3.59
N PHE A 27 -16.61 8.86 -3.44
CA PHE A 27 -17.76 9.28 -2.61
C PHE A 27 -18.04 10.80 -2.58
N ASP A 28 -17.16 11.58 -1.97
CA ASP A 28 -17.27 13.02 -1.73
C ASP A 28 -16.26 13.86 -2.56
N LYS A 29 -15.32 13.23 -3.26
CA LYS A 29 -14.31 13.89 -4.08
C LYS A 29 -14.76 14.00 -5.53
N SER A 30 -14.49 15.15 -6.15
CA SER A 30 -14.68 15.27 -7.60
C SER A 30 -13.69 14.37 -8.33
N LYS A 31 -14.04 14.00 -9.57
CA LYS A 31 -13.12 13.27 -10.47
C LYS A 31 -11.78 14.01 -10.58
N ASP A 32 -11.83 15.33 -10.74
CA ASP A 32 -10.63 16.13 -10.94
C ASP A 32 -9.76 16.21 -9.67
N ASP A 33 -10.37 16.23 -8.48
CA ASP A 33 -9.64 16.13 -7.21
C ASP A 33 -8.92 14.80 -7.09
N PHE A 34 -9.60 13.69 -7.41
CA PHE A 34 -9.01 12.35 -7.36
C PHE A 34 -7.79 12.23 -8.30
N PHE A 35 -7.91 12.70 -9.55
CA PHE A 35 -6.77 12.69 -10.46
C PHE A 35 -5.68 13.68 -10.08
N SER A 36 -6.03 14.81 -9.45
CA SER A 36 -5.04 15.73 -8.91
C SER A 36 -4.27 15.11 -7.75
N MET A 37 -4.92 14.30 -6.91
CA MET A 37 -4.28 13.52 -5.85
C MET A 37 -3.35 12.44 -6.42
N ILE A 38 -3.74 11.75 -7.49
CA ILE A 38 -2.85 10.79 -8.19
C ILE A 38 -1.60 11.48 -8.72
N LYS A 39 -1.76 12.69 -9.29
CA LYS A 39 -0.65 13.48 -9.86
C LYS A 39 0.18 14.17 -8.79
N SER A 40 -0.33 14.32 -7.58
CA SER A 40 0.42 14.94 -6.50
C SER A 40 1.46 13.97 -5.96
N LYS A 41 2.52 14.51 -5.33
CA LYS A 41 3.58 13.72 -4.69
C LYS A 41 3.11 13.02 -3.39
N GLU A 42 1.80 12.95 -3.13
CA GLU A 42 1.19 12.27 -1.97
C GLU A 42 0.97 10.77 -2.20
N THR A 43 1.38 10.25 -3.37
CA THR A 43 1.61 8.83 -3.59
C THR A 43 2.76 8.36 -2.69
N TYR A 44 2.44 7.62 -1.65
CA TYR A 44 3.40 7.17 -0.65
C TYR A 44 3.62 5.67 -0.72
N SER A 45 4.91 5.30 -0.71
CA SER A 45 5.46 4.05 -0.17
C SER A 45 5.13 2.77 -0.96
N PHE A 46 5.96 2.55 -1.97
CA PHE A 46 6.34 1.29 -2.61
C PHE A 46 5.75 0.03 -1.97
N GLY A 47 4.65 -0.42 -2.58
CA GLY A 47 4.06 -1.74 -2.38
C GLY A 47 4.99 -2.85 -2.87
N TYR A 48 4.51 -4.09 -2.85
CA TYR A 48 5.19 -5.21 -3.53
C TYR A 48 5.45 -4.81 -5.00
N ASN A 49 6.66 -5.05 -5.52
CA ASN A 49 7.14 -4.61 -6.86
C ASN A 49 7.24 -3.09 -7.10
N LEU A 50 7.44 -2.28 -6.05
CA LEU A 50 7.68 -0.84 -6.19
C LEU A 50 6.51 -0.03 -6.82
N SER A 51 5.28 -0.48 -6.63
CA SER A 51 4.09 0.30 -7.01
C SER A 51 3.87 1.50 -6.08
N SER A 52 3.36 2.60 -6.63
CA SER A 52 2.96 3.77 -5.83
C SER A 52 1.63 3.50 -5.15
N ILE A 53 1.48 3.83 -3.86
CA ILE A 53 0.19 3.70 -3.15
C ILE A 53 -0.39 5.08 -2.86
N LEU A 54 -1.64 5.31 -3.27
CA LEU A 54 -2.43 6.47 -2.87
C LEU A 54 -3.44 6.06 -1.80
N GLU A 55 -3.35 6.66 -0.60
CA GLU A 55 -4.38 6.53 0.42
C GLU A 55 -5.40 7.67 0.27
N LEU A 56 -6.64 7.33 -0.07
CA LEU A 56 -7.77 8.25 -0.06
C LEU A 56 -8.53 8.09 1.26
N LYS A 57 -8.49 9.12 2.11
CA LYS A 57 -9.20 9.15 3.40
C LYS A 57 -10.56 9.83 3.27
N PHE A 58 -11.55 9.26 3.92
CA PHE A 58 -12.92 9.78 3.96
C PHE A 58 -13.25 10.41 5.32
N ASN A 59 -14.33 11.18 5.35
CA ASN A 59 -14.77 11.93 6.52
C ASN A 59 -15.20 11.02 7.68
N ASP A 60 -15.67 9.82 7.38
CA ASP A 60 -16.05 8.80 8.36
C ASP A 60 -14.84 8.05 8.95
N GLY A 61 -13.62 8.43 8.56
CA GLY A 61 -12.37 7.81 8.99
C GLY A 61 -12.01 6.53 8.23
N SER A 62 -12.83 6.07 7.28
CA SER A 62 -12.45 4.99 6.37
C SER A 62 -11.40 5.46 5.35
N SER A 63 -10.71 4.51 4.74
CA SER A 63 -9.78 4.77 3.65
C SER A 63 -10.00 3.78 2.50
N LEU A 64 -9.69 4.21 1.28
CA LEU A 64 -9.36 3.32 0.17
C LEU A 64 -7.88 3.50 -0.18
N TYR A 65 -7.22 2.40 -0.53
CA TYR A 65 -5.85 2.42 -1.01
C TYR A 65 -5.82 2.05 -2.49
N TYR A 66 -5.19 2.89 -3.31
CA TYR A 66 -5.04 2.68 -4.73
C TYR A 66 -3.60 2.33 -5.02
N GLU A 67 -3.37 1.15 -5.56
CA GLU A 67 -2.08 0.76 -6.09
C GLU A 67 -1.96 1.23 -7.53
N LEU A 68 -0.88 1.96 -7.78
CA LEU A 68 -0.63 2.66 -9.02
C LEU A 68 0.68 2.16 -9.61
N TRP A 69 0.63 1.77 -10.88
CA TRP A 69 1.83 1.60 -11.69
C TRP A 69 2.02 2.86 -12.53
N SER A 70 3.24 3.39 -12.53
CA SER A 70 3.59 4.51 -13.38
C SER A 70 4.52 4.03 -14.48
N ASP A 71 4.07 4.13 -15.72
CA ASP A 71 4.95 3.97 -16.86
C ASP A 71 5.54 5.33 -17.24
N TYR A 72 6.82 5.36 -17.57
CA TYR A 72 7.44 6.56 -18.14
C TYR A 72 6.89 6.78 -19.55
N ALA A 73 5.96 7.72 -19.70
CA ALA A 73 5.33 8.02 -20.98
C ALA A 73 6.23 8.92 -21.87
N GLY A 74 7.41 8.42 -22.25
CA GLY A 74 8.23 8.94 -23.36
C GLY A 74 8.87 10.34 -23.19
N GLU A 75 9.80 10.65 -24.08
CA GLU A 75 10.78 11.75 -23.96
C GLU A 75 10.25 13.19 -24.08
N ASN A 76 8.96 13.42 -24.39
CA ASN A 76 8.52 14.76 -24.83
C ASN A 76 7.50 15.50 -23.96
N GLU A 77 6.94 14.95 -22.89
CA GLU A 77 6.17 15.75 -21.92
C GLU A 77 6.36 15.19 -20.50
N ASN A 78 6.39 16.06 -19.49
CA ASN A 78 6.37 15.72 -18.05
C ASN A 78 5.02 15.08 -17.64
N THR A 79 4.58 14.06 -18.36
CA THR A 79 3.31 13.37 -18.18
C THR A 79 3.60 11.94 -17.76
N TYR A 80 3.28 11.62 -16.50
CA TYR A 80 3.25 10.24 -16.04
C TYR A 80 1.86 9.67 -16.33
N ASP A 81 1.81 8.53 -17.02
CA ASP A 81 0.59 7.73 -17.13
C ASP A 81 0.53 6.82 -15.90
N TYR A 82 -0.49 7.02 -15.07
CA TYR A 82 -0.74 6.17 -13.90
C TYR A 82 -1.85 5.15 -14.22
N GLU A 83 -1.53 3.86 -14.15
CA GLU A 83 -2.51 2.78 -14.18
C GLU A 83 -2.90 2.39 -12.75
N ILE A 84 -4.20 2.40 -12.44
CA ILE A 84 -4.71 1.80 -11.19
C ILE A 84 -4.68 0.29 -11.38
N VAL A 85 -3.80 -0.38 -10.65
CA VAL A 85 -3.61 -1.83 -10.72
C VAL A 85 -4.55 -2.55 -9.77
N GLN A 86 -4.68 -2.05 -8.54
CA GLN A 86 -5.50 -2.65 -7.50
C GLN A 86 -6.11 -1.58 -6.60
N ILE A 87 -7.28 -1.89 -6.03
CA ILE A 87 -7.93 -1.06 -5.01
C ILE A 87 -8.18 -1.92 -3.79
N TYR A 88 -7.85 -1.36 -2.63
CA TYR A 88 -8.01 -2.02 -1.34
C TYR A 88 -8.91 -1.21 -0.42
N ASP A 89 -9.64 -1.92 0.43
CA ASP A 89 -10.54 -1.35 1.42
C ASP A 89 -9.81 -0.77 2.66
N THR A 90 -10.60 -0.37 3.65
CA THR A 90 -10.13 0.24 4.90
C THR A 90 -9.25 -0.67 5.77
N GLU A 91 -9.32 -1.99 5.57
CA GLU A 91 -8.46 -2.99 6.21
C GLU A 91 -7.33 -3.46 5.28
N GLY A 92 -7.19 -2.80 4.12
CA GLY A 92 -6.25 -3.12 3.06
C GLY A 92 -6.55 -4.42 2.33
N GLU A 93 -7.78 -4.94 2.38
CA GLU A 93 -8.21 -6.10 1.58
C GLU A 93 -8.52 -5.68 0.15
N SER A 94 -8.11 -6.47 -0.82
CA SER A 94 -8.41 -6.22 -2.23
C SER A 94 -9.91 -6.26 -2.47
N LEU A 95 -10.42 -5.26 -3.18
CA LEU A 95 -11.82 -5.23 -3.63
C LEU A 95 -12.07 -6.28 -4.72
N ALA A 96 -11.05 -6.61 -5.52
CA ALA A 96 -11.18 -7.55 -6.63
C ALA A 96 -10.91 -9.01 -6.26
N VAL A 97 -10.04 -9.26 -5.27
CA VAL A 97 -9.58 -10.60 -4.88
C VAL A 97 -9.71 -10.80 -3.38
N LYS A 98 -10.75 -11.53 -2.97
CA LYS A 98 -10.99 -11.84 -1.56
C LYS A 98 -9.78 -12.52 -0.91
N GLY A 99 -9.39 -12.03 0.27
CA GLY A 99 -8.24 -12.55 1.03
C GLY A 99 -6.87 -12.13 0.49
N ASP A 100 -6.79 -11.35 -0.59
CA ASP A 100 -5.58 -10.66 -0.97
C ASP A 100 -5.49 -9.30 -0.26
N TYR A 101 -4.28 -8.88 0.09
CA TYR A 101 -4.07 -7.71 0.94
C TYR A 101 -2.92 -6.85 0.42
N LEU A 102 -3.09 -5.54 0.55
CA LEU A 102 -2.03 -4.58 0.29
C LEU A 102 -0.82 -4.92 1.18
N LYS A 103 0.35 -4.98 0.56
CA LYS A 103 1.62 -5.26 1.24
C LYS A 103 2.61 -4.16 0.91
N CYS A 104 3.03 -3.45 1.95
CA CYS A 104 4.02 -2.38 1.86
C CYS A 104 5.31 -2.81 2.56
N GLY A 105 6.46 -2.51 1.96
CA GLY A 105 7.77 -2.73 2.60
C GLY A 105 7.98 -1.83 3.82
N ALA A 106 8.52 -2.40 4.88
CA ALA A 106 8.83 -1.68 6.12
C ALA A 106 10.09 -2.20 6.83
N GLY A 107 10.68 -1.29 7.61
CA GLY A 107 11.54 -1.62 8.74
C GLY A 107 10.80 -1.42 10.06
N ILE A 108 11.42 -1.79 11.18
CA ILE A 108 10.83 -1.55 12.51
C ILE A 108 11.22 -0.17 13.06
N ASN A 109 10.37 0.37 13.93
CA ASN A 109 10.60 1.58 14.70
C ASN A 109 10.54 1.24 16.20
N ASP A 110 11.54 0.50 16.69
CA ASP A 110 11.61 0.09 18.10
C ASP A 110 13.02 0.31 18.66
N PRO A 111 13.19 1.08 19.75
CA PRO A 111 14.49 1.27 20.40
C PRO A 111 15.10 -0.04 20.92
N ASP A 112 14.27 -1.03 21.23
CA ASP A 112 14.73 -2.34 21.73
C ASP A 112 15.45 -3.17 20.65
N GLY A 113 15.42 -2.72 19.39
CA GLY A 113 16.06 -3.40 18.26
C GLY A 113 15.27 -4.61 17.74
N TYR A 114 14.09 -4.87 18.29
CA TYR A 114 13.12 -5.84 17.77
C TYR A 114 11.70 -5.43 18.11
N VAL A 115 10.72 -6.00 17.40
CA VAL A 115 9.30 -5.87 17.74
C VAL A 115 8.66 -7.25 17.85
N ASN A 116 7.80 -7.42 18.84
CA ASN A 116 7.00 -8.64 19.02
C ASN A 116 5.82 -8.64 18.05
N VAL A 117 5.74 -9.66 17.21
CA VAL A 117 4.56 -9.95 16.40
C VAL A 117 3.58 -10.75 17.25
N ARG A 118 2.33 -10.32 17.28
CA ARG A 118 1.31 -10.92 18.15
C ARG A 118 0.21 -11.62 17.37
N SER A 119 -0.32 -12.69 17.96
CA SER A 119 -1.37 -13.53 17.38
C SER A 119 -2.70 -12.78 17.12
N LYS A 120 -2.97 -11.70 17.86
CA LYS A 120 -4.17 -10.87 17.71
C LYS A 120 -3.80 -9.39 17.81
N LYS A 121 -4.75 -8.53 17.43
CA LYS A 121 -4.69 -7.05 17.52
C LYS A 121 -4.70 -6.55 18.99
N SER A 122 -3.76 -7.01 19.82
CA SER A 122 -3.69 -6.68 21.25
C SER A 122 -2.31 -6.95 21.86
N ALA A 123 -1.84 -6.01 22.69
CA ALA A 123 -0.58 -6.12 23.43
C ALA A 123 -0.59 -7.24 24.49
N LYS A 124 -1.76 -7.76 24.87
CA LYS A 124 -1.88 -8.88 25.81
C LYS A 124 -1.88 -10.25 25.12
N SER A 125 -1.99 -10.28 23.79
CA SER A 125 -2.05 -11.54 23.06
C SER A 125 -0.67 -12.18 22.93
N LYS A 126 -0.65 -13.50 22.72
CA LYS A 126 0.57 -14.32 22.61
C LYS A 126 1.48 -13.77 21.52
N VAL A 127 2.77 -13.64 21.84
CA VAL A 127 3.84 -13.37 20.87
C VAL A 127 4.05 -14.64 20.03
N VAL A 128 4.00 -14.50 18.71
CA VAL A 128 4.11 -15.61 17.75
C VAL A 128 5.46 -15.64 17.06
N THR A 129 6.08 -14.47 16.86
CA THR A 129 7.45 -14.31 16.36
C THR A 129 7.98 -12.91 16.71
N GLN A 130 9.23 -12.64 16.34
CA GLN A 130 9.86 -11.34 16.47
C GLN A 130 10.44 -10.89 15.13
N ILE A 131 10.41 -9.58 14.88
CA ILE A 131 11.10 -8.95 13.74
C ILE A 131 12.20 -8.07 14.32
N THR A 132 13.44 -8.28 13.91
CA THR A 132 14.61 -7.51 14.39
C THR A 132 14.90 -6.31 13.49
N LYS A 133 15.71 -5.37 13.98
CA LYS A 133 16.02 -4.08 13.32
C LYS A 133 16.54 -4.19 11.88
N ASP A 134 17.26 -5.27 11.58
CA ASP A 134 17.85 -5.51 10.27
C ASP A 134 16.95 -6.36 9.36
N GLN A 135 15.81 -6.83 9.84
CA GLN A 135 14.85 -7.61 9.05
C GLN A 135 13.86 -6.67 8.38
N ILE A 136 13.73 -6.83 7.05
CA ILE A 136 12.62 -6.27 6.30
C ILE A 136 11.39 -7.15 6.48
N PHE A 137 10.21 -6.54 6.43
CA PHE A 137 8.95 -7.24 6.46
C PHE A 137 7.91 -6.44 5.67
N LEU A 138 6.77 -7.08 5.43
CA LEU A 138 5.64 -6.43 4.77
C LEU A 138 4.52 -6.18 5.78
N TYR A 139 3.73 -5.14 5.55
CA TYR A 139 2.56 -4.85 6.36
C TYR A 139 1.36 -4.41 5.52
N THR A 140 0.16 -4.61 6.07
CA THR A 140 -1.09 -4.06 5.53
C THR A 140 -1.58 -2.93 6.44
N PRO A 141 -1.65 -1.67 5.97
CA PRO A 141 -2.24 -0.59 6.74
C PRO A 141 -3.74 -0.79 6.95
N SER A 142 -4.25 -0.26 8.06
CA SER A 142 -5.69 -0.12 8.30
C SER A 142 -5.95 1.25 8.91
N SER A 143 -7.01 1.91 8.45
CA SER A 143 -7.48 3.18 9.02
C SER A 143 -8.41 2.99 10.22
N LYS A 144 -9.00 1.79 10.39
CA LYS A 144 -9.85 1.44 11.54
C LYS A 144 -9.10 0.78 12.69
N SER A 145 -7.83 0.41 12.50
CA SER A 145 -7.04 -0.27 13.53
C SER A 145 -5.61 0.23 13.62
N ASN A 146 -5.12 0.39 14.86
CA ASN A 146 -3.71 0.64 15.13
C ASN A 146 -2.86 -0.64 15.12
N TRP A 147 -3.46 -1.82 14.93
CA TRP A 147 -2.76 -3.09 14.82
C TRP A 147 -2.81 -3.59 13.39
N TRP A 148 -1.67 -3.55 12.74
CA TRP A 148 -1.53 -3.86 11.33
C TRP A 148 -1.08 -5.30 11.14
N LYS A 149 -1.57 -5.92 10.06
CA LYS A 149 -1.12 -7.25 9.65
C LYS A 149 0.34 -7.15 9.23
N VAL A 150 1.13 -8.14 9.56
CA VAL A 150 2.51 -8.27 9.10
C VAL A 150 2.73 -9.62 8.44
N TYR A 151 3.63 -9.62 7.48
CA TYR A 151 4.03 -10.77 6.67
C TYR A 151 5.55 -10.81 6.65
N LEU A 152 6.11 -11.99 6.45
CA LEU A 152 7.53 -12.10 6.14
C LEU A 152 7.78 -11.55 4.73
N LYS A 153 9.06 -11.45 4.36
CA LYS A 153 9.47 -10.83 3.10
C LYS A 153 8.90 -11.52 1.85
N ASP A 154 8.56 -12.81 1.95
CA ASP A 154 7.95 -13.60 0.86
C ASP A 154 6.51 -13.20 0.52
N GLY A 155 5.91 -12.29 1.30
CA GLY A 155 4.52 -11.85 1.09
C GLY A 155 3.49 -12.95 1.22
N GLY A 156 3.84 -14.06 1.89
CA GLY A 156 2.99 -15.23 2.09
C GLY A 156 1.83 -14.96 3.07
N LYS A 157 1.55 -15.93 3.93
CA LYS A 157 0.46 -15.78 4.92
C LYS A 157 0.82 -14.73 5.98
N CYS A 158 -0.19 -14.02 6.46
CA CYS A 158 -0.06 -13.14 7.62
C CYS A 158 0.52 -13.92 8.80
N VAL A 159 1.64 -13.44 9.34
CA VAL A 159 2.31 -14.06 10.50
C VAL A 159 1.84 -13.48 11.83
N GLY A 160 1.12 -12.35 11.80
CA GLY A 160 0.45 -11.78 12.97
C GLY A 160 0.25 -10.28 12.87
N TYR A 161 0.23 -9.61 14.02
CA TYR A 161 -0.07 -8.19 14.14
C TYR A 161 0.98 -7.43 14.92
N VAL A 162 1.29 -6.22 14.45
CA VAL A 162 2.20 -5.27 15.10
C VAL A 162 1.49 -3.93 15.25
N TYR A 163 1.75 -3.23 16.36
CA TYR A 163 1.21 -1.90 16.58
C TYR A 163 1.88 -0.89 15.63
N LYS A 164 1.09 -0.05 14.95
CA LYS A 164 1.54 0.79 13.83
C LYS A 164 2.76 1.67 14.13
N ASP A 165 2.88 2.17 15.37
CA ASP A 165 3.99 3.06 15.75
C ASP A 165 5.35 2.33 15.79
N LYS A 166 5.33 1.00 15.82
CA LYS A 166 6.51 0.14 15.73
C LYS A 166 6.88 -0.21 14.29
N ILE A 167 6.12 0.27 13.32
CA ILE A 167 6.36 0.06 11.88
C ILE A 167 6.91 1.37 11.33
N LEU A 168 8.06 1.28 10.65
CA LEU A 168 8.67 2.38 9.91
C LEU A 168 8.36 2.15 8.42
N PRO A 169 7.40 2.89 7.83
CA PRO A 169 7.09 2.75 6.41
C PRO A 169 8.29 3.12 5.55
N TYR A 170 8.46 2.47 4.40
CA TYR A 170 9.60 2.66 3.48
C TYR A 170 10.01 4.14 3.33
N ARG A 171 9.07 5.08 3.12
CA ARG A 171 9.41 6.52 2.94
C ARG A 171 10.20 7.12 4.11
N LYS A 172 9.96 6.65 5.33
CA LYS A 172 10.59 7.09 6.59
C LYS A 172 11.82 6.25 6.95
N CYS A 173 12.09 5.17 6.23
CA CYS A 173 13.28 4.35 6.43
C CYS A 173 14.55 5.11 6.04
N SER A 174 15.66 4.77 6.69
CA SER A 174 17.00 5.19 6.27
C SER A 174 17.34 4.61 4.90
N THR A 175 18.29 5.21 4.19
CA THR A 175 18.76 4.76 2.87
C THR A 175 19.13 3.27 2.87
N LYS A 176 19.88 2.81 3.87
CA LYS A 176 20.27 1.39 4.01
C LYS A 176 19.08 0.43 4.05
N ILE A 177 18.00 0.81 4.75
CA ILE A 177 16.80 -0.04 4.85
C ILE A 177 16.00 0.03 3.54
N LYS A 178 15.94 1.20 2.90
CA LYS A 178 15.30 1.36 1.58
C LYS A 178 15.96 0.50 0.52
N GLU A 179 17.28 0.58 0.39
CA GLU A 179 18.08 -0.24 -0.53
C GLU A 179 17.85 -1.74 -0.30
N LYS A 180 17.75 -2.16 0.97
CA LYS A 180 17.45 -3.56 1.30
C LYS A 180 16.04 -3.97 0.89
N ILE A 181 15.04 -3.11 1.13
CA ILE A 181 13.66 -3.35 0.68
C ILE A 181 13.64 -3.47 -0.85
N GLU A 182 14.26 -2.52 -1.56
CA GLU A 182 14.32 -2.52 -3.02
C GLU A 182 15.03 -3.76 -3.57
N HIS A 183 16.19 -4.12 -3.02
CA HIS A 183 16.93 -5.29 -3.46
C HIS A 183 16.11 -6.58 -3.30
N GLU A 184 15.55 -6.79 -2.11
CA GLU A 184 14.79 -8.01 -1.81
C GLU A 184 13.47 -8.09 -2.59
N MET A 185 12.83 -6.94 -2.88
CA MET A 185 11.57 -6.90 -3.64
C MET A 185 11.79 -6.92 -5.17
N ASN A 186 12.95 -6.51 -5.67
CA ASN A 186 13.28 -6.56 -7.10
C ASN A 186 13.90 -7.90 -7.53
N CYS A 187 14.51 -8.64 -6.61
CA CYS A 187 15.15 -9.92 -6.93
C CYS A 187 14.17 -11.07 -7.19
N GLU A 188 12.87 -10.92 -6.91
CA GLU A 188 11.84 -11.93 -7.22
C GLU A 188 11.19 -11.72 -8.60
N ALA A 189 11.64 -10.73 -9.40
CA ALA A 189 11.10 -10.40 -10.71
C ALA A 189 11.89 -10.99 -11.91
N TYR A 190 12.89 -11.84 -11.67
CA TYR A 190 13.72 -12.49 -12.71
C TYR A 190 13.71 -14.01 -12.62
#